data_AF-A0A259RN58-F1
#
_entry.id   AF-A0A259RN58-F1
#
_cell.length_a   1.000
_cell.length_b   1.000
_cell.length_c   1.000
_cell.angle_alpha   90.00
_cell.angle_beta   90.00
_cell.angle_gamma   90.00
#
_symmetry.space_group_name_H-M   'P 1'
#
loop_
_entity.id
_entity.type
_entity.pdbx_description
1 polymer ?
#
loop_
_entity_poly.entity_id
_entity_poly.type
_entity_poly.pdbx_seq_one_letter_code
_entity_poly.pdbx_strand_id
1 'polypeptide(L)'
;MNTSTHKRKGLLASVLLTLPVMTEAAPVELPRADTKSGWSVSVGAAAVVTPVYSGSDTYATSIFPDLRIRYGDRFFASIPEGIGYNLVQTSHWRAGPVIKLRFSRNEDTGGSPFLISGKSDALKGMGDISAAGEAGGYVEYRQANWSGRAEVRQGFGGHTGVLGDLSLNYFNRVGPVRYAVGPRATLASAEFINTYYGVTAAQSTTTRYQPYTAAGGLVSVGVGASAFLPLSRSWQVGVAASYDHLGSQASDSPLVQSANQMTVIGSLSYRF
;
A
#
# COMPACT_ATOMS: atom_id res chain seq x y z
N MET A 1 -3.43 -5.96 -65.74
CA MET A 1 -2.65 -6.69 -64.73
C MET A 1 -1.52 -5.78 -64.24
N ASN A 2 -1.66 -5.15 -63.08
CA ASN A 2 -0.56 -4.95 -62.14
C ASN A 2 -1.14 -4.53 -60.78
N THR A 3 -0.89 -5.34 -59.76
CA THR A 3 -1.45 -5.25 -58.42
C THR A 3 -0.46 -4.52 -57.50
N SER A 4 -0.83 -3.36 -56.96
CA SER A 4 -0.08 -2.73 -55.86
C SER A 4 -0.87 -2.89 -54.55
N THR A 5 -0.24 -3.60 -53.64
CA THR A 5 -0.70 -3.97 -52.30
C THR A 5 -0.25 -2.91 -51.30
N HIS A 6 -1.17 -2.09 -50.78
CA HIS A 6 -0.88 -1.25 -49.61
C HIS A 6 -1.22 -1.98 -48.32
N LYS A 7 -0.17 -2.35 -47.58
CA LYS A 7 -0.19 -2.91 -46.23
C LYS A 7 -0.69 -1.87 -45.21
N ARG A 8 -1.45 -2.39 -44.26
CA ARG A 8 -2.04 -1.78 -43.06
C ARG A 8 -1.06 -0.89 -42.27
N LYS A 9 -1.57 0.22 -41.73
CA LYS A 9 -1.11 0.79 -40.44
C LYS A 9 -2.29 0.71 -39.47
N GLY A 10 -2.25 -0.31 -38.60
CA GLY A 10 -3.16 -0.40 -37.45
C GLY A 10 -2.70 0.59 -36.39
N LEU A 11 -3.59 1.47 -35.98
CA LEU A 11 -3.42 2.37 -34.84
C LEU A 11 -3.55 1.53 -33.56
N LEU A 12 -2.43 1.18 -32.92
CA LEU A 12 -2.43 0.61 -31.58
C LEU A 12 -2.69 1.75 -30.59
N ALA A 13 -3.96 1.96 -30.24
CA ALA A 13 -4.35 2.77 -29.11
C ALA A 13 -3.92 2.04 -27.83
N SER A 14 -2.79 2.43 -27.26
CA SER A 14 -2.34 1.95 -25.96
C SER A 14 -3.10 2.72 -24.89
N VAL A 15 -4.15 2.12 -24.34
CA VAL A 15 -4.85 2.64 -23.16
C VAL A 15 -3.95 2.39 -21.95
N LEU A 16 -3.16 3.39 -21.57
CA LEU A 16 -2.49 3.39 -20.26
C LEU A 16 -3.54 3.64 -19.19
N LEU A 17 -3.87 2.61 -18.43
CA LEU A 17 -4.64 2.75 -17.21
C LEU A 17 -3.75 3.37 -16.13
N THR A 18 -4.01 4.64 -15.79
CA THR A 18 -3.37 5.38 -14.70
C THR A 18 -4.21 5.22 -13.43
N LEU A 19 -3.55 4.77 -12.35
CA LEU A 19 -4.12 4.14 -11.16
C LEU A 19 -3.56 4.66 -9.81
N PRO A 20 -4.22 5.53 -9.04
CA PRO A 20 -3.67 6.30 -7.89
C PRO A 20 -3.14 5.66 -6.56
N VAL A 21 -2.34 6.42 -5.76
CA VAL A 21 -1.44 5.94 -4.66
C VAL A 21 -2.24 5.79 -3.38
N MET A 22 -2.17 4.60 -2.80
CA MET A 22 -2.67 4.33 -1.47
C MET A 22 -1.53 4.48 -0.46
N THR A 23 -1.79 5.19 0.64
CA THR A 23 -1.10 4.90 1.91
C THR A 23 -1.42 3.45 2.23
N GLU A 24 -0.42 2.60 2.09
CA GLU A 24 -0.55 1.18 2.36
C GLU A 24 -0.77 1.04 3.87
N ALA A 25 -1.98 0.61 4.27
CA ALA A 25 -2.18 0.12 5.62
C ALA A 25 -1.12 -0.97 5.85
N ALA A 26 -0.41 -0.92 6.99
CA ALA A 26 0.58 -1.94 7.33
C ALA A 26 -0.05 -3.31 7.10
N PRO A 27 0.67 -4.28 6.53
CA PRO A 27 0.08 -5.57 6.21
C PRO A 27 -0.47 -6.18 7.50
N VAL A 28 -1.79 -6.19 7.58
CA VAL A 28 -2.48 -6.79 8.70
C VAL A 28 -2.46 -8.29 8.46
N GLU A 29 -1.50 -8.94 9.08
CA GLU A 29 -1.34 -10.38 8.94
C GLU A 29 -2.37 -11.13 9.80
N LEU A 30 -3.24 -11.87 9.13
CA LEU A 30 -4.19 -12.79 9.76
C LEU A 30 -3.43 -13.88 10.53
N PRO A 31 -3.91 -14.30 11.72
CA PRO A 31 -3.37 -15.48 12.37
C PRO A 31 -3.60 -16.71 11.49
N ARG A 32 -2.53 -17.47 11.28
CA ARG A 32 -2.55 -18.72 10.53
C ARG A 32 -3.51 -19.69 11.24
N ALA A 33 -4.48 -20.22 10.51
CA ALA A 33 -5.05 -21.51 10.89
C ALA A 33 -3.97 -22.57 10.61
N ASP A 34 -3.91 -23.63 11.42
CA ASP A 34 -3.03 -24.79 11.20
C ASP A 34 -3.32 -25.43 9.83
N THR A 35 -2.77 -24.87 8.76
CA THR A 35 -2.69 -25.53 7.48
C THR A 35 -1.41 -26.34 7.51
N LYS A 36 -1.57 -27.63 7.80
CA LYS A 36 -0.65 -28.67 7.31
C LYS A 36 -0.22 -28.32 5.88
N SER A 37 1.05 -28.55 5.57
CA SER A 37 1.70 -28.37 4.26
C SER A 37 0.71 -28.36 3.07
N GLY A 38 0.42 -27.18 2.53
CA GLY A 38 -0.54 -27.05 1.44
C GLY A 38 -0.79 -25.60 1.02
N TRP A 39 -1.47 -25.44 -0.11
CA TRP A 39 -1.95 -24.15 -0.60
C TRP A 39 -3.20 -23.73 0.17
N SER A 40 -3.26 -22.45 0.52
CA SER A 40 -4.47 -21.79 1.00
C SER A 40 -4.72 -20.59 0.11
N VAL A 41 -5.95 -20.50 -0.41
CA VAL A 41 -6.39 -19.41 -1.27
C VAL A 41 -7.61 -18.77 -0.64
N SER A 42 -7.61 -17.44 -0.57
CA SER A 42 -8.77 -16.66 -0.17
C SER A 42 -9.01 -15.55 -1.18
N VAL A 43 -10.28 -15.34 -1.50
CA VAL A 43 -10.74 -14.31 -2.43
C VAL A 43 -11.83 -13.51 -1.75
N GLY A 44 -11.81 -12.19 -1.92
CA GLY A 44 -12.74 -11.29 -1.28
C GLY A 44 -12.71 -9.91 -1.90
N ALA A 45 -13.31 -8.97 -1.18
CA ALA A 45 -13.23 -7.55 -1.49
C ALA A 45 -13.04 -6.75 -0.20
N ALA A 46 -12.39 -5.59 -0.32
CA ALA A 46 -12.13 -4.67 0.77
C ALA A 46 -12.56 -3.25 0.38
N ALA A 47 -13.50 -2.68 1.11
CA ALA A 47 -13.81 -1.26 1.05
C ALA A 47 -12.77 -0.50 1.89
N VAL A 48 -12.17 0.54 1.32
CA VAL A 48 -11.11 1.34 1.92
C VAL A 48 -11.54 2.81 1.91
N VAL A 49 -11.56 3.44 3.08
CA VAL A 49 -11.78 4.88 3.26
C VAL A 49 -10.48 5.50 3.74
N THR A 50 -9.91 6.41 2.96
CA THR A 50 -8.59 7.00 3.21
C THR A 50 -8.49 8.38 2.53
N PRO A 51 -7.56 9.27 2.92
CA PRO A 51 -7.25 10.47 2.15
C PRO A 51 -7.00 10.13 0.68
N VAL A 52 -7.56 10.92 -0.24
CA VAL A 52 -7.44 10.64 -1.69
C VAL A 52 -5.98 10.48 -2.11
N TYR A 53 -5.07 11.29 -1.58
CA TYR A 53 -3.63 11.11 -1.63
C TYR A 53 -3.06 11.38 -0.24
N SER A 54 -1.84 10.93 0.01
CA SER A 54 -1.18 11.17 1.30
C SER A 54 -0.95 12.66 1.55
N GLY A 55 -1.54 13.19 2.62
CA GLY A 55 -1.55 14.62 2.94
C GLY A 55 -2.84 15.35 2.61
N SER A 56 -3.79 14.71 1.92
CA SER A 56 -5.11 15.30 1.65
C SER A 56 -5.96 15.41 2.92
N ASP A 57 -6.78 16.45 3.00
CA ASP A 57 -7.89 16.57 3.96
C ASP A 57 -9.19 15.92 3.43
N THR A 58 -9.25 15.69 2.12
CA THR A 58 -10.37 15.08 1.43
C THR A 58 -10.23 13.57 1.40
N TYR A 59 -11.27 12.86 1.84
CA TYR A 59 -11.33 11.41 1.90
C TYR A 59 -12.02 10.82 0.69
N ALA A 60 -11.60 9.61 0.34
CA ALA A 60 -12.13 8.82 -0.74
C ALA A 60 -12.48 7.41 -0.26
N THR A 61 -13.44 6.81 -0.95
CA THR A 61 -13.82 5.41 -0.78
C THR A 61 -13.40 4.63 -2.02
N SER A 62 -12.69 3.53 -1.83
CA SER A 62 -12.27 2.58 -2.88
C SER A 62 -12.71 1.16 -2.55
N ILE A 63 -12.87 0.30 -3.56
CA ILE A 63 -13.13 -1.14 -3.35
C ILE A 63 -12.05 -1.98 -4.04
N PHE A 64 -11.18 -2.59 -3.25
CA PHE A 64 -10.10 -3.45 -3.74
C PHE A 64 -10.55 -4.92 -3.78
N PRO A 65 -10.10 -5.71 -4.77
CA PRO A 65 -10.11 -7.15 -4.62
C PRO A 65 -9.20 -7.56 -3.46
N ASP A 66 -9.61 -8.53 -2.65
CA ASP A 66 -8.78 -9.13 -1.60
C ASP A 66 -8.39 -10.55 -2.02
N LEU A 67 -7.24 -10.67 -2.68
CA LEU A 67 -6.66 -11.98 -3.03
C LEU A 67 -5.55 -12.30 -2.05
N ARG A 68 -5.62 -13.48 -1.43
CA ARG A 68 -4.57 -13.99 -0.54
C ARG A 68 -4.24 -15.42 -0.91
N ILE A 69 -2.97 -15.66 -1.17
CA ILE A 69 -2.43 -16.98 -1.49
C ILE A 69 -1.31 -17.26 -0.50
N ARG A 70 -1.34 -18.43 0.12
CA ARG A 70 -0.28 -18.91 1.01
C ARG A 70 0.10 -20.35 0.68
N TYR A 71 1.37 -20.68 0.82
CA TYR A 71 1.83 -22.07 0.79
C TYR A 71 2.57 -22.38 2.08
N GLY A 72 1.84 -23.03 3.00
CA GLY A 72 2.25 -23.21 4.39
C GLY A 72 2.79 -21.91 4.99
N ASP A 73 3.98 -22.00 5.57
CA ASP A 73 4.71 -20.88 6.16
C ASP A 73 5.83 -20.34 5.26
N ARG A 74 5.91 -20.76 4.00
CA ARG A 74 7.03 -20.39 3.12
C ARG A 74 6.69 -19.26 2.17
N PHE A 75 5.56 -19.32 1.49
CA PHE A 75 5.20 -18.34 0.47
C PHE A 75 3.91 -17.63 0.85
N PHE A 76 3.85 -16.33 0.54
CA PHE A 76 2.64 -15.53 0.62
C PHE A 76 2.55 -14.60 -0.60
N ALA A 77 1.32 -14.38 -1.05
CA ALA A 77 1.01 -13.34 -2.02
C ALA A 77 -0.34 -12.71 -1.64
N SER A 78 -0.35 -11.40 -1.43
CA SER A 78 -1.58 -10.63 -1.29
C SER A 78 -1.38 -9.20 -1.77
N ILE A 79 -2.47 -8.47 -2.00
CA ILE A 79 -2.38 -7.06 -2.40
C ILE A 79 -1.71 -6.20 -1.30
N PRO A 80 -2.06 -6.34 0.00
CA PRO A 80 -1.42 -5.55 1.06
C PRO A 80 -0.03 -6.04 1.48
N GLU A 81 0.30 -7.33 1.35
CA GLU A 81 1.62 -7.86 1.76
C GLU A 81 2.61 -7.90 0.59
N GLY A 82 2.13 -7.81 -0.65
CA GLY A 82 2.91 -8.16 -1.83
C GLY A 82 3.14 -9.66 -1.97
N ILE A 83 4.17 -10.02 -2.72
CA ILE A 83 4.61 -11.39 -2.96
C ILE A 83 5.92 -11.59 -2.21
N GLY A 84 6.00 -12.60 -1.34
CA GLY A 84 7.21 -12.88 -0.60
C GLY A 84 7.42 -14.35 -0.25
N TYR A 85 8.66 -14.63 0.17
CA TYR A 85 9.12 -15.97 0.46
C TYR A 85 9.98 -15.98 1.73
N ASN A 86 9.58 -16.73 2.76
CA ASN A 86 10.36 -16.94 3.99
C ASN A 86 11.55 -17.86 3.71
N LEU A 87 12.72 -17.27 3.42
CA LEU A 87 13.99 -17.99 3.30
C LEU A 87 14.49 -18.48 4.66
N VAL A 88 14.32 -17.65 5.68
CA VAL A 88 14.55 -18.03 7.07
C VAL A 88 13.19 -18.26 7.71
N GLN A 89 13.01 -19.44 8.32
CA GLN A 89 11.78 -19.81 9.01
C GLN A 89 12.16 -20.64 10.24
N THR A 90 12.14 -20.01 11.42
CA THR A 90 12.34 -20.68 12.72
C THR A 90 11.09 -20.51 13.58
N SER A 91 11.15 -20.89 14.86
CA SER A 91 10.04 -20.69 15.81
C SER A 91 9.74 -19.21 16.05
N HIS A 92 10.75 -18.33 15.97
CA HIS A 92 10.61 -16.91 16.28
C HIS A 92 10.93 -15.99 15.11
N TRP A 93 11.86 -16.38 14.24
CA TRP A 93 12.35 -15.54 13.16
C TRP A 93 11.77 -15.95 11.82
N ARG A 94 11.37 -14.95 11.05
CA ARG A 94 11.15 -15.06 9.60
C ARG A 94 11.93 -13.98 8.88
N ALA A 95 12.49 -14.32 7.72
CA ALA A 95 13.11 -13.32 6.86
C ALA A 95 13.10 -13.80 5.41
N GLY A 96 13.08 -12.86 4.48
CA GLY A 96 13.19 -13.17 3.07
C GLY A 96 12.85 -12.02 2.15
N PRO A 97 12.89 -12.28 0.83
CA PRO A 97 12.56 -11.28 -0.18
C PRO A 97 11.06 -11.00 -0.21
N VAL A 98 10.74 -9.76 -0.60
CA VAL A 98 9.38 -9.31 -0.86
C VAL A 98 9.36 -8.36 -2.06
N ILE A 99 8.30 -8.45 -2.86
CA ILE A 99 8.00 -7.51 -3.93
C ILE A 99 6.58 -7.00 -3.74
N LYS A 100 6.40 -5.68 -3.79
CA LYS A 100 5.11 -5.01 -3.68
C LYS A 100 4.81 -4.19 -4.93
N LEU A 101 3.53 -3.93 -5.12
CA LEU A 101 3.04 -3.02 -6.13
C LEU A 101 2.52 -1.76 -5.44
N ARG A 102 3.09 -0.61 -5.80
CA ARG A 102 2.52 0.69 -5.48
C ARG A 102 1.73 1.17 -6.70
N PHE A 103 0.45 1.41 -6.49
CA PHE A 103 -0.39 2.02 -7.50
C PHE A 103 0.16 3.44 -7.83
N SER A 104 0.06 3.83 -9.10
CA SER A 104 0.37 5.18 -9.67
C SER A 104 -0.30 6.33 -8.91
N ARG A 105 -0.28 7.63 -9.29
CA ARG A 105 -1.07 8.74 -8.72
C ARG A 105 -1.56 9.62 -9.86
N ASN A 106 -2.87 9.75 -10.05
CA ASN A 106 -3.39 10.65 -11.07
C ASN A 106 -3.54 12.08 -10.54
N GLU A 107 -3.15 13.08 -11.31
CA GLU A 107 -3.19 14.47 -10.89
C GLU A 107 -4.60 15.08 -10.85
N ASP A 108 -5.52 14.58 -11.67
CA ASP A 108 -6.89 15.10 -11.78
C ASP A 108 -7.82 14.55 -10.70
N THR A 109 -7.60 13.30 -10.25
CA THR A 109 -8.43 12.67 -9.22
C THR A 109 -7.74 12.59 -7.86
N GLY A 110 -6.41 12.48 -7.86
CA GLY A 110 -5.56 12.30 -6.69
C GLY A 110 -5.60 10.92 -6.04
N GLY A 111 -6.65 10.11 -6.23
CA GLY A 111 -6.90 8.93 -5.41
C GLY A 111 -7.36 7.70 -6.17
N SER A 112 -7.09 6.52 -5.58
CA SER A 112 -6.98 5.14 -6.13
C SER A 112 -7.67 4.69 -7.44
N PRO A 113 -7.08 3.71 -8.16
CA PRO A 113 -7.72 3.14 -9.36
C PRO A 113 -9.07 2.49 -9.12
N PHE A 114 -9.32 2.11 -7.87
CA PHE A 114 -10.53 1.47 -7.43
C PHE A 114 -11.48 2.44 -6.73
N LEU A 115 -11.30 3.76 -6.96
CA LEU A 115 -12.18 4.78 -6.42
C LEU A 115 -13.64 4.54 -6.82
N ILE A 116 -14.50 4.64 -5.81
CA ILE A 116 -15.96 4.67 -5.97
C ILE A 116 -16.50 6.06 -5.65
N SER A 117 -15.82 6.81 -4.77
CA SER A 117 -16.21 8.17 -4.38
C SER A 117 -15.01 8.96 -3.84
N GLY A 118 -15.07 10.28 -3.95
CA GLY A 118 -14.03 11.21 -3.49
C GLY A 118 -12.98 11.50 -4.57
N LYS A 119 -12.62 12.77 -4.72
CA LYS A 119 -11.54 13.25 -5.59
C LYS A 119 -10.99 14.56 -5.03
N SER A 120 -9.78 14.94 -5.41
CA SER A 120 -9.23 16.26 -5.09
C SER A 120 -8.58 16.89 -6.31
N ASP A 121 -8.85 18.17 -6.50
CA ASP A 121 -8.22 19.01 -7.52
C ASP A 121 -6.87 19.58 -7.04
N ALA A 122 -6.44 19.24 -5.81
CA ALA A 122 -5.22 19.76 -5.22
C ALA A 122 -3.98 19.43 -6.06
N LEU A 123 -3.96 18.28 -6.74
CA LEU A 123 -2.79 17.82 -7.49
C LEU A 123 -2.76 18.28 -8.95
N LYS A 124 -3.75 19.03 -9.43
CA LYS A 124 -3.78 19.51 -10.82
C LYS A 124 -2.53 20.32 -11.16
N GLY A 125 -1.84 19.90 -12.22
CA GLY A 125 -0.58 20.50 -12.68
C GLY A 125 0.67 19.93 -12.00
N MET A 126 0.51 18.95 -11.10
CA MET A 126 1.62 18.23 -10.48
C MET A 126 2.08 17.02 -11.31
N GLY A 127 1.34 16.64 -12.35
CA GLY A 127 1.66 15.50 -13.19
C GLY A 127 1.32 14.15 -12.55
N ASP A 128 1.03 13.19 -13.43
CA ASP A 128 0.78 11.81 -13.05
C ASP A 128 2.07 11.12 -12.56
N ILE A 129 1.96 10.39 -11.45
CA ILE A 129 2.98 9.45 -11.01
C ILE A 129 2.59 8.09 -11.55
N SER A 130 3.48 7.39 -12.25
CA SER A 130 3.18 6.04 -12.77
C SER A 130 3.14 4.97 -11.66
N ALA A 131 2.62 3.79 -11.94
CA ALA A 131 2.69 2.67 -10.98
C ALA A 131 4.16 2.27 -10.78
N ALA A 132 4.48 1.80 -9.58
CA ALA A 132 5.83 1.41 -9.21
C ALA A 132 5.83 -0.02 -8.66
N GLY A 133 6.87 -0.78 -9.00
CA GLY A 133 7.22 -1.97 -8.26
C GLY A 133 8.19 -1.60 -7.14
N GLU A 134 8.08 -2.27 -6.01
CA GLU A 134 9.00 -2.11 -4.88
C GLU A 134 9.57 -3.49 -4.53
N ALA A 135 10.87 -3.68 -4.65
CA ALA A 135 11.53 -4.95 -4.35
C ALA A 135 12.50 -4.79 -3.18
N GLY A 136 12.54 -5.77 -2.30
CA GLY A 136 13.46 -5.76 -1.17
C GLY A 136 13.31 -6.98 -0.28
N GLY A 137 13.43 -6.76 1.02
CA GLY A 137 13.39 -7.84 2.00
C GLY A 137 12.85 -7.39 3.34
N TYR A 138 12.47 -8.38 4.14
CA TYR A 138 11.97 -8.16 5.50
C TYR A 138 12.62 -9.12 6.49
N VAL A 139 12.55 -8.71 7.74
CA VAL A 139 12.76 -9.55 8.91
C VAL A 139 11.58 -9.37 9.85
N GLU A 140 11.15 -10.47 10.44
CA GLU A 140 10.08 -10.52 11.42
C GLU A 140 10.52 -11.38 12.61
N TYR A 141 10.28 -10.87 13.80
CA TYR A 141 10.44 -11.58 15.06
C TYR A 141 9.08 -11.76 15.72
N ARG A 142 8.74 -12.97 16.13
CA ARG A 142 7.53 -13.28 16.88
C ARG A 142 7.84 -13.98 18.19
N GLN A 143 7.27 -13.47 19.28
CA GLN A 143 7.36 -14.08 20.59
C GLN A 143 6.06 -13.89 21.35
N ALA A 144 5.47 -15.00 21.82
CA ALA A 144 4.16 -14.99 22.47
C ALA A 144 3.12 -14.25 21.61
N ASN A 145 2.55 -13.17 22.15
CA ASN A 145 1.53 -12.35 21.51
C ASN A 145 2.10 -11.11 20.80
N TRP A 146 3.42 -11.05 20.60
CA TRP A 146 4.09 -9.91 19.98
C TRP A 146 4.74 -10.28 18.66
N SER A 147 4.67 -9.40 17.67
CA SER A 147 5.45 -9.47 16.45
C SER A 147 6.07 -8.12 16.10
N GLY A 148 7.38 -8.11 15.91
CA GLY A 148 8.12 -6.98 15.34
C GLY A 148 8.49 -7.27 13.90
N ARG A 149 8.28 -6.33 12.99
CA ARG A 149 8.64 -6.46 11.57
C ARG A 149 9.38 -5.21 11.10
N ALA A 150 10.48 -5.45 10.40
CA ALA A 150 11.21 -4.42 9.65
C ALA A 150 11.29 -4.86 8.19
N GLU A 151 11.02 -3.94 7.27
CA GLU A 151 11.01 -4.20 5.84
C GLU A 151 11.63 -3.02 5.09
N VAL A 152 12.51 -3.30 4.12
CA VAL A 152 13.15 -2.27 3.30
C VAL A 152 12.97 -2.65 1.85
N ARG A 153 12.54 -1.69 1.02
CA ARG A 153 12.25 -1.89 -0.39
C ARG A 153 12.79 -0.75 -1.25
N GLN A 154 13.32 -1.08 -2.41
CA GLN A 154 13.73 -0.14 -3.45
C GLN A 154 12.63 -0.06 -4.52
N GLY A 155 12.21 1.15 -4.85
CA GLY A 155 11.26 1.43 -5.93
C GLY A 155 11.89 1.35 -7.32
N PHE A 156 11.07 0.97 -8.29
CA PHE A 156 11.35 1.09 -9.72
C PHE A 156 10.05 1.40 -10.50
N GLY A 157 10.18 2.14 -11.60
CA GLY A 157 9.03 2.65 -12.36
C GLY A 157 8.59 4.01 -11.85
N GLY A 158 7.38 4.11 -11.30
CA GLY A 158 6.77 5.36 -10.82
C GLY A 158 7.56 6.17 -9.78
N HIS A 159 8.44 5.52 -9.03
CA HIS A 159 9.46 6.17 -8.22
C HIS A 159 10.71 5.28 -8.17
N THR A 160 11.85 5.89 -7.81
CA THR A 160 13.15 5.19 -7.68
C THR A 160 13.73 5.28 -6.27
N GLY A 161 12.93 5.76 -5.31
CA GLY A 161 13.37 5.88 -3.92
C GLY A 161 13.30 4.57 -3.11
N VAL A 162 14.06 4.55 -2.03
CA VAL A 162 14.04 3.53 -0.96
C VAL A 162 12.94 3.86 0.06
N LEU A 163 12.23 2.84 0.54
CA LEU A 163 11.34 2.88 1.70
C LEU A 163 11.79 1.89 2.77
N GLY A 164 11.52 2.24 4.03
CA GLY A 164 11.66 1.37 5.19
C GLY A 164 10.41 1.42 6.05
N ASP A 165 9.79 0.27 6.30
CA ASP A 165 8.63 0.11 7.17
C ASP A 165 9.04 -0.61 8.45
N LEU A 166 8.63 -0.06 9.60
CA LEU A 166 8.80 -0.65 10.92
C LEU A 166 7.44 -0.83 11.57
N SER A 167 7.20 -1.98 12.20
CA SER A 167 5.98 -2.19 12.99
C SER A 167 6.23 -3.11 14.18
N LEU A 168 5.50 -2.85 15.25
CA LEU A 168 5.38 -3.74 16.41
C LEU A 168 3.90 -3.97 16.65
N ASN A 169 3.48 -5.23 16.72
CA ASN A 169 2.08 -5.58 16.90
C ASN A 169 1.92 -6.48 18.11
N TYR A 170 0.95 -6.16 18.96
CA TYR A 170 0.37 -7.10 19.89
C TYR A 170 -0.84 -7.76 19.24
N PHE A 171 -0.85 -9.08 19.16
CA PHE A 171 -1.96 -9.85 18.62
C PHE A 171 -2.55 -10.79 19.67
N ASN A 172 -3.86 -10.91 19.69
CA ASN A 172 -4.56 -11.80 20.62
C ASN A 172 -5.92 -12.20 20.05
N ARG A 173 -6.70 -12.95 20.83
CA ARG A 173 -8.06 -13.38 20.48
C ARG A 173 -9.02 -13.17 21.64
N VAL A 174 -10.26 -12.79 21.31
CA VAL A 174 -11.41 -12.78 22.23
C VAL A 174 -12.52 -13.59 21.58
N GLY A 175 -12.81 -14.76 22.14
CA GLY A 175 -13.69 -15.73 21.50
C GLY A 175 -13.20 -16.08 20.08
N PRO A 176 -14.05 -15.97 19.03
CA PRO A 176 -13.65 -16.21 17.65
C PRO A 176 -12.89 -15.04 17.02
N VAL A 177 -12.96 -13.84 17.60
CA VAL A 177 -12.35 -12.63 17.04
C VAL A 177 -10.85 -12.65 17.31
N ARG A 178 -10.07 -12.46 16.24
CA ARG A 178 -8.62 -12.28 16.30
C ARG A 178 -8.33 -10.82 16.04
N TYR A 179 -7.46 -10.21 16.83
CA TYR A 179 -7.11 -8.80 16.65
C TYR A 179 -5.61 -8.60 16.77
N ALA A 180 -5.12 -7.55 16.12
CA ALA A 180 -3.76 -7.07 16.24
C ALA A 180 -3.76 -5.53 16.33
N VAL A 181 -2.89 -4.98 17.17
CA VAL A 181 -2.74 -3.54 17.36
C VAL A 181 -1.29 -3.20 17.65
N GLY A 182 -0.81 -2.08 17.13
CA GLY A 182 0.45 -1.53 17.59
C GLY A 182 1.04 -0.44 16.70
N PRO A 183 2.18 0.12 17.11
CA PRO A 183 2.79 1.24 16.44
C PRO A 183 3.44 0.82 15.11
N ARG A 184 3.53 1.80 14.20
CA ARG A 184 4.21 1.69 12.92
C ARG A 184 4.94 2.98 12.58
N ALA A 185 5.97 2.87 11.75
CA ALA A 185 6.68 4.00 11.19
C ALA A 185 7.13 3.69 9.77
N THR A 186 7.14 4.72 8.93
CA THR A 186 7.61 4.67 7.55
C THR A 186 8.72 5.68 7.38
N LEU A 187 9.88 5.24 6.89
CA LEU A 187 10.98 6.09 6.47
C LEU A 187 11.17 5.98 4.97
N ALA A 188 11.67 7.02 4.33
CA ALA A 188 11.99 6.97 2.93
C ALA A 188 13.15 7.90 2.54
N SER A 189 13.79 7.55 1.44
CA SER A 189 14.79 8.37 0.77
C SER A 189 14.22 9.71 0.26
N ALA A 190 15.11 10.67 -0.02
CA ALA A 190 14.71 11.96 -0.59
C ALA A 190 14.01 11.78 -1.94
N GLU A 191 14.46 10.82 -2.76
CA GLU A 191 13.87 10.51 -4.06
C GLU A 191 12.40 10.11 -3.92
N PHE A 192 12.08 9.27 -2.93
CA PHE A 192 10.69 8.91 -2.66
C PHE A 192 9.87 10.12 -2.20
N ILE A 193 10.35 10.84 -1.18
CA ILE A 193 9.60 11.96 -0.61
C ILE A 193 9.35 13.04 -1.66
N ASN A 194 10.36 13.41 -2.46
CA ASN A 194 10.19 14.40 -3.51
C ASN A 194 9.29 13.93 -4.66
N THR A 195 9.19 12.62 -4.92
CA THR A 195 8.24 12.10 -5.91
C THR A 195 6.79 12.36 -5.50
N TYR A 196 6.46 12.21 -4.21
CA TYR A 196 5.08 12.30 -3.71
C TYR A 196 4.70 13.64 -3.07
N TYR A 197 5.68 14.33 -2.49
CA TYR A 197 5.50 15.57 -1.72
C TYR A 197 6.30 16.75 -2.29
N GLY A 198 7.17 16.54 -3.28
CA GLY A 198 7.98 17.60 -3.87
C GLY A 198 7.16 18.53 -4.78
N VAL A 199 7.63 19.77 -4.91
CA VAL A 199 7.13 20.74 -5.89
C VAL A 199 8.33 21.29 -6.65
N THR A 200 8.45 20.92 -7.93
CA THR A 200 9.53 21.40 -8.79
C THR A 200 9.35 22.86 -9.17
N ALA A 201 10.44 23.53 -9.56
CA ALA A 201 10.37 24.90 -10.07
C ALA A 201 9.41 25.02 -11.27
N ALA A 202 9.39 24.04 -12.18
CA ALA A 202 8.48 24.03 -13.32
C ALA A 202 7.00 24.00 -12.86
N GLN A 203 6.65 23.09 -11.94
CA GLN A 203 5.30 22.99 -11.38
C GLN A 203 4.90 24.27 -10.61
N SER A 204 5.83 24.94 -9.95
CA SER A 204 5.53 26.19 -9.23
C SER A 204 5.12 27.35 -10.16
N THR A 205 5.47 27.30 -11.45
CA THR A 205 5.06 28.34 -12.41
C THR A 205 3.66 28.15 -12.97
N THR A 206 3.11 26.93 -12.88
CA THR A 206 1.80 26.56 -13.43
C THR A 206 0.77 26.23 -12.35
N THR A 207 1.19 26.16 -11.09
CA THR A 207 0.32 25.85 -9.94
C THR A 207 0.41 26.94 -8.87
N ARG A 208 -0.43 26.81 -7.83
CA ARG A 208 -0.41 27.74 -6.67
C ARG A 208 0.68 27.42 -5.64
N TYR A 209 1.46 26.37 -5.86
CA TYR A 209 2.38 25.85 -4.86
C TYR A 209 3.77 26.45 -5.00
N GLN A 210 4.37 26.78 -3.86
CA GLN A 210 5.77 27.19 -3.81
C GLN A 210 6.69 26.00 -4.08
N PRO A 211 7.88 26.20 -4.68
CA PRO A 211 8.88 25.15 -4.81
C PRO A 211 9.19 24.52 -3.46
N TYR A 212 9.28 23.20 -3.43
CA TYR A 212 9.56 22.44 -2.22
C TYR A 212 10.41 21.22 -2.56
N THR A 213 11.50 21.06 -1.81
CA THR A 213 12.40 19.92 -1.92
C THR A 213 12.71 19.45 -0.51
N ALA A 214 12.36 18.20 -0.24
CA ALA A 214 12.58 17.56 1.05
C ALA A 214 13.87 16.75 1.05
N ALA A 215 14.46 16.58 2.23
CA ALA A 215 15.44 15.53 2.47
C ALA A 215 14.73 14.17 2.65
N GLY A 216 15.50 13.08 2.67
CA GLY A 216 15.00 11.78 3.12
C GLY A 216 14.77 11.78 4.63
N GLY A 217 13.90 10.90 5.12
CA GLY A 217 13.64 10.78 6.55
C GLY A 217 12.31 10.09 6.86
N LEU A 218 11.75 10.47 8.01
CA LEU A 218 10.46 9.97 8.48
C LEU A 218 9.33 10.48 7.57
N VAL A 219 8.63 9.56 6.92
CA VAL A 219 7.41 9.84 6.15
C VAL A 219 6.21 9.86 7.09
N SER A 220 6.08 8.86 7.96
CA SER A 220 4.98 8.80 8.92
C SER A 220 5.32 8.01 10.17
N VAL A 221 4.62 8.33 11.27
CA VAL A 221 4.54 7.52 12.49
C VAL A 221 3.09 7.38 12.89
N GLY A 222 2.69 6.20 13.37
CA GLY A 222 1.28 5.94 13.60
C GLY A 222 1.01 4.70 14.41
N VAL A 223 -0.28 4.36 14.49
CA VAL A 223 -0.80 3.15 15.11
C VAL A 223 -1.80 2.49 14.16
N GLY A 224 -1.70 1.17 14.05
CA GLY A 224 -2.67 0.35 13.32
C GLY A 224 -3.40 -0.58 14.27
N ALA A 225 -4.67 -0.86 13.97
CA ALA A 225 -5.46 -1.87 14.63
C ALA A 225 -6.25 -2.67 13.61
N SER A 226 -6.51 -3.93 13.92
CA SER A 226 -7.30 -4.82 13.08
C SER A 226 -8.02 -5.87 13.89
N ALA A 227 -9.14 -6.33 13.37
CA ALA A 227 -9.89 -7.44 13.90
C ALA A 227 -10.50 -8.27 12.77
N PHE A 228 -10.50 -9.59 12.94
CA PHE A 228 -11.10 -10.54 12.00
C PHE A 228 -11.97 -11.53 12.73
N LEU A 229 -13.16 -11.72 12.19
CA LEU A 229 -14.16 -12.64 12.70
C LEU A 229 -14.43 -13.72 11.64
N PRO A 230 -14.08 -14.99 11.90
CA PRO A 230 -14.55 -16.09 11.08
C PRO A 230 -16.07 -16.24 11.27
N LEU A 231 -16.83 -16.06 10.19
CA LEU A 231 -18.28 -16.24 10.17
C LEU A 231 -18.64 -17.72 9.99
N SER A 232 -17.79 -18.48 9.28
CA SER A 232 -17.91 -19.92 9.11
C SER A 232 -16.54 -20.55 8.85
N ARG A 233 -16.49 -21.81 8.39
CA ARG A 233 -15.23 -22.48 8.00
C ARG A 233 -14.54 -21.82 6.79
N SER A 234 -15.33 -21.15 5.95
CA SER A 234 -14.88 -20.57 4.68
C SER A 234 -15.05 -19.04 4.63
N TRP A 235 -15.98 -18.46 5.38
CA TRP A 235 -16.21 -17.00 5.36
C TRP A 235 -15.55 -16.30 6.53
N GLN A 236 -14.94 -15.14 6.25
CA GLN A 236 -14.34 -14.28 7.26
C GLN A 236 -14.60 -12.81 6.91
N VAL A 237 -14.99 -12.03 7.92
CA VAL A 237 -15.07 -10.58 7.83
C VAL A 237 -13.88 -9.96 8.57
N GLY A 238 -13.38 -8.85 8.06
CA GLY A 238 -12.26 -8.11 8.62
C GLY A 238 -12.58 -6.62 8.75
N VAL A 239 -12.02 -6.00 9.77
CA VAL A 239 -11.94 -4.55 9.90
C VAL A 239 -10.52 -4.17 10.27
N ALA A 240 -10.00 -3.12 9.68
CA ALA A 240 -8.74 -2.51 10.07
C ALA A 240 -8.89 -1.00 10.09
N ALA A 241 -8.14 -0.34 10.97
CA ALA A 241 -8.03 1.09 11.00
C ALA A 241 -6.58 1.48 11.31
N SER A 242 -6.10 2.57 10.71
CA SER A 242 -4.83 3.18 11.09
C SER A 242 -4.98 4.68 11.23
N TYR A 243 -4.15 5.23 12.09
CA TYR A 243 -3.91 6.65 12.23
C TYR A 243 -2.42 6.89 12.10
N ASP A 244 -2.04 7.69 11.11
CA ASP A 244 -0.66 8.02 10.79
C ASP A 244 -0.51 9.55 10.79
N HIS A 245 0.53 10.04 11.46
CA HIS A 245 0.95 11.43 11.41
C HIS A 245 2.16 11.54 10.47
N LEU A 246 2.10 12.44 9.50
CA LEU A 246 3.18 12.68 8.56
C LEU A 246 4.36 13.36 9.26
N GLY A 247 5.58 12.89 8.99
CA GLY A 247 6.80 13.53 9.48
C GLY A 247 7.09 14.84 8.73
N SER A 248 7.94 15.70 9.29
CA SER A 248 8.18 17.07 8.80
C SER A 248 8.52 17.14 7.30
N GLN A 249 9.35 16.22 6.81
CA GLN A 249 9.73 16.17 5.39
C GLN A 249 8.54 15.99 4.45
N ALA A 250 7.48 15.31 4.91
CA ALA A 250 6.22 15.19 4.19
C ALA A 250 5.25 16.32 4.58
N SER A 251 5.03 16.57 5.87
CA SER A 251 4.00 17.51 6.35
C SER A 251 4.25 18.97 5.98
N ASP A 252 5.51 19.38 5.81
CA ASP A 252 5.88 20.75 5.46
C ASP A 252 5.72 21.02 3.96
N SER A 253 5.40 19.99 3.17
CA SER A 253 5.12 20.14 1.75
C SER A 253 3.89 21.01 1.51
N PRO A 254 3.93 21.96 0.56
CA PRO A 254 2.77 22.73 0.14
C PRO A 254 1.59 21.86 -0.37
N LEU A 255 1.85 20.61 -0.77
CA LEU A 255 0.82 19.67 -1.20
C LEU A 255 0.02 19.10 -0.04
N VAL A 256 0.55 19.14 1.19
CA VAL A 256 -0.12 18.57 2.37
C VAL A 256 -1.11 19.57 2.94
N GLN A 257 -2.38 19.18 2.94
CA GLN A 257 -3.50 19.91 3.55
C GLN A 257 -3.73 19.45 4.99
N SER A 258 -3.44 18.18 5.30
CA SER A 258 -3.53 17.60 6.64
C SER A 258 -2.36 16.64 6.89
N ALA A 259 -1.61 16.84 7.97
CA ALA A 259 -0.59 15.89 8.41
C ALA A 259 -1.18 14.62 9.06
N ASN A 260 -2.46 14.65 9.46
CA ASN A 260 -3.14 13.53 10.11
C ASN A 260 -3.89 12.70 9.07
N GLN A 261 -3.55 11.43 8.97
CA GLN A 261 -4.03 10.50 7.98
C GLN A 261 -4.78 9.36 8.69
N MET A 262 -6.07 9.19 8.43
CA MET A 262 -6.84 8.07 8.95
C MET A 262 -7.18 7.13 7.79
N THR A 263 -7.05 5.83 7.99
CA THR A 263 -7.50 4.83 7.02
C THR A 263 -8.41 3.85 7.72
N VAL A 264 -9.54 3.50 7.11
CA VAL A 264 -10.46 2.48 7.59
C VAL A 264 -10.71 1.49 6.47
N ILE A 265 -10.61 0.20 6.79
CA ILE A 265 -10.77 -0.90 5.85
C ILE A 265 -11.82 -1.85 6.40
N GLY A 266 -12.82 -2.18 5.60
CA GLY A 266 -13.73 -3.29 5.87
C GLY A 266 -13.58 -4.34 4.76
N SER A 267 -13.42 -5.62 5.12
CA SER A 267 -13.25 -6.69 4.14
C SER A 267 -14.16 -7.88 4.40
N LEU A 268 -14.53 -8.56 3.33
CA LEU A 268 -15.20 -9.86 3.35
C LEU A 268 -14.45 -10.80 2.43
N SER A 269 -14.10 -11.98 2.93
CA SER A 269 -13.29 -12.96 2.20
C SER A 269 -13.85 -14.37 2.35
N TYR A 270 -13.72 -15.15 1.28
CA TYR A 270 -14.02 -16.57 1.20
C TYR A 270 -12.71 -17.35 1.03
N ARG A 271 -12.48 -18.34 1.88
CA ARG A 271 -11.35 -19.26 1.86
C ARG A 271 -11.80 -20.62 1.31
N PHE A 272 -11.04 -21.11 0.34
CA PHE A 272 -11.15 -22.44 -0.25
C PHE A 272 -10.47 -23.51 0.61
#